data_AF-A0A8X6S4J0-F1
#
_entry.id   AF-A0A8X6S4J0-F1
#
_cell.length_a   1.000
_cell.length_b   1.000
_cell.length_c   1.000
_cell.angle_alpha   90.00
_cell.angle_beta   90.00
_cell.angle_gamma   90.00
#
_symmetry.space_group_name_H-M   'P 1'
#
loop_
_entity.id
_entity.type
_entity.pdbx_description
1 polymer ?
#
loop_
_entity_poly.entity_id
_entity_poly.type
_entity_poly.pdbx_seq_one_letter_code
_entity_poly.pdbx_strand_id
1 'polypeptide(L)'
;MTSNSKPTLSNRSQNFKNDEEDEETGMACDAESCGFQILNDDDIVTAHKEFDPVDDETDEDDDNNNNESSNGTSNADAFSALETAMEWYEQQSECYPPQLLLLKRIRDFAVKKRKRTMDVDLIVFPEEGLYSTDLDDPTWFINYGEDIPDPRTESANPCDQEEYDNRPVLRNLSCIAKKYGLYVVADEIDVKKWEVKDTCDEYNADYCVTDKNNCPSEGHFNFNTGIVFDRKGNLIVRYYKRYLFFEEDINVPKIFRNAYFETDFGKFTIDICFDSMFYDSVKGIEKSGVTSLVFPTYWFDHTPLVFFATPFQQAWSITNKVNVIAADAHDPRTGTVGSGIYSPDKGALVYTHNPDGRSKLLISNVPKSPSDDLRNIEPPNTKFFYLDYDEVTELEEEEPRHFQKECGINVLGAQPEYLTDYRCQLTSVRGYKFRKLEGTFGSFRICSKAFCCSLTYESESMNENYYFGVSGEPLNFQDTYVLGTEACFLARCESFNGRPCGNFILKSNTVFLFAEMRAAFSTKYIYPYAINSDIRLTDKDEWYFDGKSRIIYQNIKDNSLLFLGLYGRKYEEDKILDH
;
A
#
# COMPACT_ATOMS: atom_id res chain seq x y z
N MET A 1 -17.69 45.04 11.19
CA MET A 1 -17.07 44.50 12.41
C MET A 1 -17.97 43.41 12.96
N THR A 2 -17.75 42.17 12.53
CA THR A 2 -18.36 40.96 13.07
C THR A 2 -17.42 39.83 12.65
N SER A 3 -16.58 39.41 13.60
CA SER A 3 -15.64 38.30 13.49
C SER A 3 -16.39 36.99 13.71
N ASN A 4 -16.44 36.14 12.69
CA ASN A 4 -16.86 34.74 12.81
C ASN A 4 -15.62 33.89 13.07
N SER A 5 -15.52 33.33 14.28
CA SER A 5 -14.54 32.31 14.65
C SER A 5 -15.06 30.92 14.23
N LYS A 6 -14.26 30.23 13.41
CA LYS A 6 -14.42 28.80 13.06
C LYS A 6 -14.21 27.91 14.31
N PRO A 7 -14.90 26.77 14.46
CA PRO A 7 -14.65 25.84 15.55
C PRO A 7 -13.49 24.89 15.24
N THR A 8 -12.54 24.80 16.17
CA THR A 8 -11.47 23.81 16.27
C THR A 8 -12.01 22.50 16.83
N LEU A 9 -11.75 21.37 16.15
CA LEU A 9 -11.97 20.02 16.66
C LEU A 9 -10.73 19.60 17.47
N SER A 10 -10.75 19.83 18.78
CA SER A 10 -9.83 19.16 19.71
C SER A 10 -10.59 18.11 20.51
N ASN A 11 -10.00 16.92 20.58
CA ASN A 11 -10.25 15.82 21.51
C ASN A 11 -11.21 16.13 22.68
N ARG A 12 -12.36 15.45 22.71
CA ARG A 12 -13.28 15.45 23.85
C ARG A 12 -13.37 14.05 24.46
N SER A 13 -12.35 13.72 25.24
CA SER A 13 -12.46 12.77 26.35
C SER A 13 -13.54 13.27 27.32
N GLN A 14 -14.55 12.44 27.58
CA GLN A 14 -15.59 12.74 28.56
C GLN A 14 -15.11 12.39 29.97
N ASN A 15 -14.99 13.42 30.81
CA ASN A 15 -14.87 13.32 32.26
C ASN A 15 -16.10 12.62 32.87
N PHE A 16 -15.86 11.59 33.67
CA PHE A 16 -16.67 11.30 34.85
C PHE A 16 -15.79 11.53 36.09
N LYS A 17 -16.33 12.31 37.02
CA LYS A 17 -15.72 12.74 38.29
C LYS A 17 -16.52 12.16 39.45
N ASN A 18 -15.82 12.00 40.59
CA ASN A 18 -16.25 11.74 41.97
C ASN A 18 -16.18 10.25 42.37
N ASP A 19 -15.53 9.83 43.47
CA ASP A 19 -15.30 10.49 44.77
C ASP A 19 -13.87 10.26 45.35
N GLU A 20 -13.42 11.23 46.15
CA GLU A 20 -12.22 11.25 47.01
C GLU A 20 -12.42 10.41 48.30
N GLU A 21 -11.35 9.81 48.83
CA GLU A 21 -10.88 10.02 50.22
C GLU A 21 -9.49 9.39 50.46
N ASP A 22 -8.74 10.06 51.32
CA ASP A 22 -7.29 10.09 51.57
C ASP A 22 -6.64 8.83 52.19
N GLU A 23 -5.34 8.60 51.95
CA GLU A 23 -4.25 8.94 52.90
C GLU A 23 -2.86 8.42 52.45
N GLU A 24 -1.86 9.24 52.74
CA GLU A 24 -0.42 9.09 52.46
C GLU A 24 0.19 7.78 52.97
N THR A 25 1.18 7.24 52.22
CA THR A 25 2.44 6.74 52.82
C THR A 25 3.51 6.44 51.76
N GLY A 26 4.67 7.07 51.92
CA GLY A 26 5.97 6.41 51.79
C GLY A 26 6.62 6.33 50.41
N MET A 27 7.50 7.30 50.12
CA MET A 27 8.65 7.12 49.22
C MET A 27 9.50 5.91 49.63
N ALA A 28 9.70 4.97 48.71
CA ALA A 28 10.91 4.16 48.59
C ALA A 28 11.03 3.63 47.16
N CYS A 29 12.02 4.14 46.42
CA CYS A 29 12.47 3.57 45.18
C CYS A 29 13.24 2.28 45.50
N ASP A 30 12.91 1.16 44.84
CA ASP A 30 13.83 0.04 44.70
C ASP A 30 13.80 -0.46 43.25
N ALA A 31 15.01 -0.57 42.71
CA ALA A 31 15.32 -0.93 41.34
C ALA A 31 15.54 -2.45 41.24
N GLU A 32 14.78 -3.13 40.39
CA GLU A 32 15.14 -4.43 39.83
C GLU A 32 14.89 -4.41 38.31
N SER A 33 15.76 -3.71 37.60
CA SER A 33 16.05 -3.93 36.19
C SER A 33 17.14 -5.00 36.12
N CYS A 34 16.78 -6.24 35.79
CA CYS A 34 17.79 -7.28 35.52
C CYS A 34 18.55 -6.92 34.23
N GLY A 35 19.83 -6.59 34.41
CA GLY A 35 20.74 -6.16 33.37
C GLY A 35 21.26 -7.28 32.47
N PHE A 36 21.63 -6.90 31.26
CA PHE A 36 22.43 -7.68 30.33
C PHE A 36 23.84 -7.91 30.91
N GLN A 37 24.25 -9.16 31.06
CA GLN A 37 25.64 -9.53 31.34
C GLN A 37 26.47 -9.36 30.06
N ILE A 38 27.49 -8.51 30.15
CA ILE A 38 28.55 -8.35 29.14
C ILE A 38 29.49 -9.55 29.29
N LEU A 39 29.63 -10.34 28.23
CA LEU A 39 30.66 -11.39 28.12
C LEU A 39 32.01 -10.74 27.76
N ASN A 40 33.09 -11.20 28.38
CA ASN A 40 34.46 -10.71 28.17
C ASN A 40 35.17 -11.49 27.05
N ASP A 41 36.13 -10.84 26.38
CA ASP A 41 36.80 -11.26 25.13
C ASP A 41 37.54 -12.62 25.20
N ASP A 42 37.81 -13.15 26.39
CA ASP A 42 38.48 -14.45 26.55
C ASP A 42 37.52 -15.66 26.38
N ASP A 43 36.21 -15.46 26.42
CA ASP A 43 35.21 -16.54 26.23
C ASP A 43 34.77 -16.70 24.75
N ILE A 44 35.19 -15.80 23.85
CA ILE A 44 34.88 -15.85 22.41
C ILE A 44 35.90 -16.69 21.63
N VAL A 45 37.12 -16.89 22.15
CA VAL A 45 38.21 -17.56 21.44
C VAL A 45 38.13 -19.10 21.47
N THR A 46 37.21 -19.68 22.27
CA THR A 46 37.10 -21.15 22.40
C THR A 46 35.99 -21.76 21.53
N ALA A 47 35.18 -20.95 20.84
CA ALA A 47 34.11 -21.42 19.95
C ALA A 47 34.50 -21.49 18.45
N HIS A 48 35.77 -21.25 18.11
CA HIS A 48 36.27 -21.20 16.72
C HIS A 48 37.29 -22.28 16.35
N LYS A 49 37.26 -23.43 17.03
CA LYS A 49 38.03 -24.61 16.60
C LYS A 49 37.12 -25.82 16.55
N GLU A 50 36.60 -26.05 15.36
CA GLU A 50 36.32 -27.35 14.72
C GLU A 50 35.25 -27.09 13.67
N PHE A 51 35.62 -26.99 12.40
CA PHE A 51 34.86 -27.48 11.22
C PHE A 51 35.66 -27.10 9.96
N ASP A 52 36.59 -27.98 9.57
CA ASP A 52 36.99 -28.14 8.16
C ASP A 52 35.90 -28.97 7.46
N PRO A 53 35.63 -28.71 6.17
CA PRO A 53 36.09 -29.69 5.19
C PRO A 53 36.74 -29.08 3.93
N VAL A 54 37.64 -29.90 3.40
CA VAL A 54 38.49 -29.76 2.22
C VAL A 54 37.74 -30.28 0.97
N ASP A 55 38.32 -29.98 -0.20
CA ASP A 55 38.08 -30.44 -1.59
C ASP A 55 37.21 -29.50 -2.44
N ASP A 56 37.73 -28.61 -3.30
CA ASP A 56 38.69 -28.72 -4.43
C ASP A 56 37.98 -29.09 -5.74
N GLU A 57 37.61 -28.08 -6.55
CA GLU A 57 37.64 -28.18 -8.02
C GLU A 57 38.01 -26.83 -8.64
N THR A 58 39.02 -26.93 -9.49
CA THR A 58 39.80 -25.94 -10.21
C THR A 58 39.07 -25.39 -11.44
N ASP A 59 39.22 -24.10 -11.72
CA ASP A 59 39.27 -23.60 -13.10
C ASP A 59 40.42 -22.59 -13.22
N GLU A 60 41.46 -23.02 -13.91
CA GLU A 60 42.63 -22.23 -14.31
C GLU A 60 42.25 -21.37 -15.53
N ASP A 61 42.35 -20.05 -15.39
CA ASP A 61 42.65 -19.16 -16.52
C ASP A 61 43.88 -18.32 -16.16
N ASP A 62 44.97 -18.62 -16.85
CA ASP A 62 46.33 -18.15 -16.63
C ASP A 62 46.52 -16.79 -17.34
N ASP A 63 46.35 -15.70 -16.59
CA ASP A 63 46.71 -14.33 -17.00
C ASP A 63 48.20 -14.07 -16.74
N ASN A 64 48.97 -13.80 -17.80
CA ASN A 64 50.37 -13.41 -17.66
C ASN A 64 50.62 -11.94 -18.07
N ASN A 65 50.87 -11.15 -17.03
CA ASN A 65 51.76 -10.00 -16.88
C ASN A 65 51.22 -8.55 -16.95
N ASN A 66 51.03 -8.05 -15.71
CA ASN A 66 51.68 -6.88 -15.10
C ASN A 66 51.22 -5.47 -15.51
N ASN A 67 50.45 -4.85 -14.61
CA ASN A 67 50.93 -3.67 -13.88
C ASN A 67 50.10 -3.38 -12.60
N GLU A 68 50.85 -3.23 -11.50
CA GLU A 68 50.51 -2.56 -10.23
C GLU A 68 49.23 -2.98 -9.48
N SER A 69 49.43 -3.84 -8.47
CA SER A 69 48.49 -4.12 -7.40
C SER A 69 48.28 -2.87 -6.52
N SER A 70 47.18 -2.14 -6.74
CA SER A 70 46.51 -1.50 -5.61
C SER A 70 45.70 -2.58 -4.91
N ASN A 71 46.10 -2.96 -3.69
CA ASN A 71 45.21 -3.66 -2.77
C ASN A 71 44.09 -2.67 -2.43
N GLY A 72 43.07 -2.62 -3.29
CA GLY A 72 41.83 -1.91 -3.01
C GLY A 72 41.14 -2.58 -1.84
N THR A 73 40.58 -1.77 -0.95
CA THR A 73 39.67 -2.18 0.14
C THR A 73 38.68 -3.22 -0.40
N SER A 74 38.55 -4.38 0.24
CA SER A 74 37.60 -5.38 -0.23
C SER A 74 36.17 -4.84 -0.10
N ASN A 75 35.24 -5.36 -0.89
CA ASN A 75 33.83 -4.94 -0.80
C ASN A 75 33.23 -5.22 0.59
N ALA A 76 33.76 -6.21 1.33
CA ALA A 76 33.37 -6.49 2.69
C ALA A 76 33.88 -5.42 3.66
N ASP A 77 35.14 -5.00 3.49
CA ASP A 77 35.76 -3.94 4.30
C ASP A 77 35.10 -2.57 4.03
N ALA A 78 34.74 -2.29 2.77
CA ALA A 78 34.01 -1.08 2.39
C ALA A 78 32.58 -1.06 2.96
N PHE A 79 31.93 -2.23 3.05
CA PHE A 79 30.60 -2.37 3.65
C PHE A 79 30.66 -2.21 5.17
N SER A 80 31.61 -2.89 5.83
CA SER A 80 31.86 -2.71 7.26
C SER A 80 32.20 -1.26 7.60
N ALA A 81 33.00 -0.58 6.76
CA ALA A 81 33.30 0.83 6.94
C ALA A 81 32.07 1.74 6.74
N LEU A 82 31.17 1.40 5.80
CA LEU A 82 29.92 2.13 5.60
C LEU A 82 28.96 1.94 6.79
N GLU A 83 28.86 0.73 7.33
CA GLU A 83 28.08 0.43 8.55
C GLU A 83 28.64 1.20 9.75
N THR A 84 29.95 1.10 10.01
CA THR A 84 30.59 1.87 11.08
C THR A 84 30.42 3.38 10.89
N ALA A 85 30.41 3.87 9.64
CA ALA A 85 30.17 5.28 9.35
C ALA A 85 28.69 5.68 9.56
N MET A 86 27.73 4.79 9.27
CA MET A 86 26.29 5.03 9.51
C MET A 86 25.97 4.96 11.01
N GLU A 87 26.52 4.01 11.75
CA GLU A 87 26.42 3.92 13.22
C GLU A 87 27.05 5.14 13.90
N TRP A 88 28.20 5.58 13.42
CA TRP A 88 28.84 6.81 13.90
C TRP A 88 27.97 8.03 13.56
N TYR A 89 27.44 8.12 12.33
CA TYR A 89 26.57 9.22 11.89
C TYR A 89 25.27 9.26 12.71
N GLU A 90 24.67 8.11 13.02
CA GLU A 90 23.47 7.95 13.86
C GLU A 90 23.63 8.55 15.26
N GLN A 91 24.87 8.59 15.77
CA GLN A 91 25.20 9.13 17.10
C GLN A 91 25.58 10.62 17.09
N GLN A 92 25.65 11.28 15.92
CA GLN A 92 25.98 12.70 15.83
C GLN A 92 24.74 13.58 16.01
N SER A 93 24.92 14.79 16.58
CA SER A 93 23.87 15.82 16.66
C SER A 93 23.38 16.31 15.29
N GLU A 94 24.19 16.10 14.26
CA GLU A 94 24.00 16.44 12.86
C GLU A 94 23.42 15.26 12.04
N CYS A 95 23.13 14.13 12.72
CA CYS A 95 22.41 13.01 12.11
C CYS A 95 21.04 13.48 11.63
N TYR A 96 20.77 13.29 10.35
CA TYR A 96 19.47 13.54 9.76
C TYR A 96 18.77 12.20 9.47
N PRO A 97 17.79 11.78 10.30
CA PRO A 97 17.18 10.46 10.21
C PRO A 97 16.65 10.07 8.82
N PRO A 98 16.11 11.00 8.00
CA PRO A 98 15.70 10.72 6.63
C PRO A 98 16.85 10.40 5.66
N GLN A 99 17.98 11.11 5.75
CA GLN A 99 19.17 10.76 4.98
C GLN A 99 19.72 9.41 5.42
N LEU A 100 19.66 9.10 6.72
CA LEU A 100 20.05 7.79 7.24
C LEU A 100 19.12 6.67 6.74
N LEU A 101 17.80 6.91 6.69
CA LEU A 101 16.81 5.98 6.11
C LEU A 101 17.00 5.78 4.60
N LEU A 102 17.26 6.85 3.85
CA LEU A 102 17.57 6.80 2.43
C LEU A 102 18.88 6.03 2.18
N LEU A 103 19.91 6.25 2.99
CA LEU A 103 21.17 5.52 2.95
C LEU A 103 20.99 4.04 3.30
N LYS A 104 20.21 3.72 4.34
CA LYS A 104 19.84 2.34 4.71
C LYS A 104 19.09 1.64 3.57
N ARG A 105 18.16 2.31 2.88
CA ARG A 105 17.45 1.75 1.72
C ARG A 105 18.30 1.61 0.47
N ILE A 106 19.16 2.58 0.18
CA ILE A 106 20.15 2.51 -0.91
C ILE A 106 21.13 1.36 -0.65
N ARG A 107 21.53 1.16 0.62
CA ARG A 107 22.30 0.00 1.08
C ARG A 107 21.52 -1.29 0.85
N ASP A 108 20.26 -1.39 1.23
CA ASP A 108 19.46 -2.61 1.01
C ASP A 108 19.34 -2.93 -0.49
N PHE A 109 19.25 -1.91 -1.34
CA PHE A 109 19.40 -2.04 -2.79
C PHE A 109 20.78 -2.50 -3.25
N ALA A 110 21.85 -2.07 -2.57
CA ALA A 110 23.22 -2.50 -2.85
C ALA A 110 23.49 -3.93 -2.36
N VAL A 111 22.87 -4.38 -1.25
CA VAL A 111 22.94 -5.76 -0.73
C VAL A 111 22.26 -6.72 -1.72
N LYS A 112 21.13 -6.33 -2.32
CA LYS A 112 20.51 -7.06 -3.45
C LYS A 112 21.49 -7.32 -4.61
N LYS A 113 22.52 -6.48 -4.76
CA LYS A 113 23.52 -6.56 -5.84
C LYS A 113 24.60 -7.64 -5.65
N ARG A 114 24.65 -8.35 -4.51
CA ARG A 114 25.50 -9.55 -4.39
C ARG A 114 25.01 -10.74 -5.23
N LYS A 115 23.79 -10.70 -5.77
CA LYS A 115 23.31 -11.64 -6.82
C LYS A 115 23.04 -10.88 -8.13
N ARG A 116 23.94 -11.01 -9.12
CA ARG A 116 23.87 -10.44 -10.49
C ARG A 116 22.69 -10.94 -11.37
N THR A 117 21.57 -11.40 -10.80
CA THR A 117 20.66 -12.35 -11.48
C THR A 117 19.16 -11.99 -11.50
N MET A 118 18.76 -10.73 -11.25
CA MET A 118 17.34 -10.35 -11.38
C MET A 118 17.16 -9.28 -12.46
N ASP A 119 16.54 -9.69 -13.56
CA ASP A 119 16.15 -8.84 -14.69
C ASP A 119 14.81 -8.17 -14.35
N VAL A 120 14.85 -6.92 -13.89
CA VAL A 120 13.68 -6.14 -13.45
C VAL A 120 13.55 -4.88 -14.30
N ASP A 121 12.43 -4.73 -14.98
CA ASP A 121 12.17 -3.60 -15.88
C ASP A 121 11.62 -2.35 -15.18
N LEU A 122 10.83 -2.53 -14.12
CA LEU A 122 10.13 -1.45 -13.42
C LEU A 122 10.00 -1.79 -11.93
N ILE A 123 10.16 -0.79 -11.06
CA ILE A 123 9.92 -0.88 -9.62
C ILE A 123 8.99 0.24 -9.16
N VAL A 124 8.11 -0.08 -8.21
CA VAL A 124 7.17 0.87 -7.59
C VAL A 124 7.45 0.94 -6.09
N PHE A 125 7.59 2.16 -5.58
CA PHE A 125 7.65 2.44 -4.15
C PHE A 125 6.29 2.90 -3.60
N PRO A 126 6.02 2.69 -2.30
CA PRO A 126 4.79 3.15 -1.67
C PRO A 126 4.64 4.67 -1.62
N GLU A 127 3.40 5.10 -1.46
CA GLU A 127 3.06 6.48 -1.06
C GLU A 127 3.52 6.75 0.36
N GLU A 128 4.04 7.95 0.61
CA GLU A 128 4.78 8.31 1.83
C GLU A 128 5.87 7.26 2.16
N GLY A 129 6.38 6.59 1.13
CA GLY A 129 7.44 5.61 1.31
C GLY A 129 8.73 6.32 1.72
N LEU A 130 9.03 7.47 1.12
CA LEU A 130 10.32 8.16 1.25
C LEU A 130 10.39 9.17 2.40
N TYR A 131 9.27 9.44 3.05
CA TYR A 131 9.12 10.44 4.11
C TYR A 131 8.08 9.97 5.12
N SER A 132 8.11 10.50 6.34
CA SER A 132 7.02 10.33 7.30
C SER A 132 6.34 11.67 7.49
N THR A 133 5.02 11.67 7.47
CA THR A 133 4.22 12.81 7.91
C THR A 133 4.41 13.01 9.42
N ASP A 134 4.62 14.26 9.85
CA ASP A 134 4.58 14.66 11.25
C ASP A 134 3.49 15.72 11.39
N LEU A 135 2.33 15.28 11.88
CA LEU A 135 1.13 16.12 11.99
C LEU A 135 1.25 17.17 13.11
N ASP A 136 2.24 17.04 14.00
CA ASP A 136 2.50 18.01 15.07
C ASP A 136 3.46 19.14 14.61
N ASP A 137 4.17 18.95 13.48
CA ASP A 137 5.07 19.94 12.88
C ASP A 137 4.55 20.44 11.52
N PRO A 138 3.98 21.65 11.42
CA PRO A 138 3.48 22.21 10.16
C PRO A 138 4.60 22.52 9.14
N THR A 139 5.86 22.26 9.48
CA THR A 139 7.01 22.38 8.57
C THR A 139 7.64 21.03 8.22
N TRP A 140 6.98 19.91 8.55
CA TRP A 140 7.49 18.56 8.32
C TRP A 140 7.96 18.36 6.87
N PHE A 141 7.25 18.91 5.89
CA PHE A 141 7.57 18.78 4.46
C PHE A 141 8.84 19.53 4.03
N ILE A 142 9.32 20.55 4.77
CA ILE A 142 10.52 21.33 4.39
C ILE A 142 11.75 20.42 4.24
N ASN A 143 11.71 19.31 4.96
CA ASN A 143 12.74 18.32 5.13
C ASN A 143 12.72 17.23 4.03
N TYR A 144 11.61 17.10 3.29
CA TYR A 144 11.39 16.02 2.32
C TYR A 144 10.92 16.51 0.95
N GLY A 145 10.37 17.71 0.90
CA GLY A 145 9.73 18.24 -0.30
C GLY A 145 10.71 18.93 -1.22
N GLU A 146 10.68 18.55 -2.49
CA GLU A 146 11.52 19.12 -3.54
C GLU A 146 10.63 19.82 -4.58
N ASP A 147 11.18 20.83 -5.25
CA ASP A 147 10.48 21.46 -6.39
C ASP A 147 10.65 20.55 -7.63
N ILE A 148 9.61 19.78 -7.95
CA ILE A 148 9.67 18.76 -9.00
C ILE A 148 9.37 19.38 -10.37
N PRO A 149 10.29 19.34 -11.36
CA PRO A 149 10.07 19.94 -12.68
C PRO A 149 8.90 19.29 -13.42
N ASP A 150 8.29 20.01 -14.37
CA ASP A 150 7.21 19.47 -15.20
C ASP A 150 7.78 18.85 -16.48
N PRO A 151 7.80 17.51 -16.63
CA PRO A 151 8.40 16.84 -17.78
C PRO A 151 7.69 17.14 -19.11
N ARG A 152 6.53 17.82 -19.08
CA ARG A 152 5.81 18.27 -20.27
C ARG A 152 6.39 19.57 -20.85
N THR A 153 7.07 20.36 -20.02
CA THR A 153 7.59 21.68 -20.39
C THR A 153 9.11 21.72 -20.43
N GLU A 154 9.78 20.88 -19.64
CA GLU A 154 11.23 20.83 -19.56
C GLU A 154 11.77 19.40 -19.50
N SER A 155 13.00 19.21 -19.96
CA SER A 155 13.70 17.94 -19.85
C SER A 155 14.52 17.93 -18.57
N ALA A 156 14.26 16.95 -17.70
CA ALA A 156 14.96 16.80 -16.44
C ALA A 156 15.60 15.42 -16.32
N ASN A 157 16.92 15.38 -16.14
CA ASN A 157 17.71 14.24 -15.72
C ASN A 157 18.51 14.63 -14.46
N PRO A 158 17.89 14.50 -13.27
CA PRO A 158 18.53 14.90 -12.02
C PRO A 158 19.88 14.22 -11.74
N CYS A 159 20.14 13.04 -12.30
CA CYS A 159 21.42 12.37 -12.13
C CYS A 159 22.56 13.09 -12.86
N ASP A 160 22.30 13.60 -14.06
CA ASP A 160 23.33 14.18 -14.95
C ASP A 160 23.44 15.69 -14.87
N GLN A 161 22.40 16.38 -14.37
CA GLN A 161 22.33 17.84 -14.37
C GLN A 161 22.67 18.42 -12.98
N GLU A 162 23.68 19.28 -12.93
CA GLU A 162 24.16 19.94 -11.69
C GLU A 162 23.09 20.83 -11.02
N GLU A 163 22.08 21.30 -11.75
CA GLU A 163 21.00 22.11 -11.19
C GLU A 163 20.12 21.36 -10.18
N TYR A 164 20.21 20.04 -10.13
CA TYR A 164 19.53 19.17 -9.15
C TYR A 164 20.46 18.76 -7.99
N ASP A 165 21.64 19.37 -7.85
CA ASP A 165 22.57 19.08 -6.76
C ASP A 165 21.95 19.30 -5.36
N ASN A 166 21.01 20.24 -5.25
CA ASN A 166 20.26 20.55 -4.02
C ASN A 166 18.92 19.81 -3.91
N ARG A 167 18.68 18.81 -4.79
CA ARG A 167 17.47 17.97 -4.84
C ARG A 167 17.88 16.50 -4.69
N PRO A 168 18.40 16.11 -3.50
CA PRO A 168 19.00 14.79 -3.28
C PRO A 168 18.05 13.61 -3.51
N VAL A 169 16.74 13.76 -3.26
CA VAL A 169 15.76 12.68 -3.46
C VAL A 169 15.59 12.41 -4.96
N LEU A 170 15.24 13.44 -5.74
CA LEU A 170 15.12 13.33 -7.20
C LEU A 170 16.42 12.84 -7.84
N ARG A 171 17.57 13.35 -7.40
CA ARG A 171 18.89 12.93 -7.92
C ARG A 171 19.18 11.46 -7.65
N ASN A 172 18.93 10.99 -6.43
CA ASN A 172 19.19 9.60 -6.06
C ASN A 172 18.28 8.64 -6.83
N LEU A 173 16.98 8.94 -6.94
CA LEU A 173 16.03 8.12 -7.70
C LEU A 173 16.39 8.07 -9.20
N SER A 174 16.71 9.22 -9.79
CA SER A 174 17.19 9.33 -11.17
C SER A 174 18.47 8.50 -11.39
N CYS A 175 19.44 8.60 -10.49
CA CYS A 175 20.68 7.83 -10.60
C CYS A 175 20.47 6.33 -10.38
N ILE A 176 19.55 5.90 -9.51
CA ILE A 176 19.16 4.49 -9.37
C ILE A 176 18.59 3.97 -10.69
N ALA A 177 17.62 4.68 -11.27
CA ALA A 177 17.01 4.31 -12.54
C ALA A 177 18.06 4.15 -13.65
N LYS A 178 18.96 5.14 -13.78
CA LYS A 178 20.05 5.14 -14.76
C LYS A 178 21.08 4.03 -14.53
N LYS A 179 21.54 3.87 -13.28
CA LYS A 179 22.61 2.92 -12.91
C LYS A 179 22.20 1.47 -13.14
N TYR A 180 20.92 1.17 -12.93
CA TYR A 180 20.40 -0.18 -13.03
C TYR A 180 19.57 -0.43 -14.29
N GLY A 181 19.31 0.62 -15.09
CA GLY A 181 18.62 0.48 -16.37
C GLY A 181 17.16 0.05 -16.23
N LEU A 182 16.44 0.54 -15.20
CA LEU A 182 15.03 0.23 -14.94
C LEU A 182 14.19 1.50 -14.77
N TYR A 183 12.88 1.37 -14.91
CA TYR A 183 11.93 2.43 -14.60
C TYR A 183 11.66 2.49 -13.09
N VAL A 184 11.78 3.67 -12.49
CA VAL A 184 11.54 3.86 -11.05
C VAL A 184 10.28 4.71 -10.86
N VAL A 185 9.28 4.16 -10.18
CA VAL A 185 8.06 4.86 -9.76
C VAL A 185 8.13 5.11 -8.27
N ALA A 186 7.97 6.37 -7.86
CA ALA A 186 8.02 6.76 -6.46
C ALA A 186 6.98 7.86 -6.18
N ASP A 187 6.85 8.17 -4.89
CA ASP A 187 5.97 9.21 -4.37
C ASP A 187 6.80 10.18 -3.51
N GLU A 188 6.56 11.48 -3.70
CA GLU A 188 7.29 12.59 -3.08
C GLU A 188 6.35 13.78 -2.84
N ILE A 189 6.75 14.70 -1.96
CA ILE A 189 6.07 16.00 -1.80
C ILE A 189 6.65 17.01 -2.79
N ASP A 190 5.85 17.47 -3.74
CA ASP A 190 6.23 18.59 -4.61
C ASP A 190 5.92 19.91 -3.91
N VAL A 191 6.97 20.71 -3.68
CA VAL A 191 6.86 22.03 -3.05
C VAL A 191 7.00 23.11 -4.11
N LYS A 192 5.88 23.79 -4.42
CA LYS A 192 5.82 24.86 -5.40
C LYS A 192 5.72 26.22 -4.72
N LYS A 193 6.74 27.06 -4.91
CA LYS A 193 6.61 28.48 -4.56
C LYS A 193 5.49 29.11 -5.38
N TRP A 194 4.61 29.83 -4.71
CA TRP A 194 3.53 30.56 -5.40
C TRP A 194 4.09 31.62 -6.34
N GLU A 195 3.38 31.84 -7.44
CA GLU A 195 3.70 32.87 -8.42
C GLU A 195 2.53 33.85 -8.56
N VAL A 196 2.79 35.16 -8.42
CA VAL A 196 1.81 36.18 -8.82
C VAL A 196 2.00 36.51 -10.27
N LYS A 197 0.98 36.25 -11.09
CA LYS A 197 0.97 36.64 -12.50
C LYS A 197 -0.37 37.26 -12.86
N ASP A 198 -0.36 38.15 -13.85
CA ASP A 198 -1.59 38.74 -14.39
C ASP A 198 -2.52 37.67 -14.99
N THR A 199 -1.94 36.60 -15.53
CA THR A 199 -2.63 35.43 -16.05
C THR A 199 -1.87 34.15 -15.69
N CYS A 200 -2.59 33.13 -15.26
CA CYS A 200 -2.06 31.78 -15.06
C CYS A 200 -2.39 30.92 -16.28
N ASP A 201 -1.43 30.11 -16.73
CA ASP A 201 -1.65 29.15 -17.80
C ASP A 201 -1.91 27.76 -17.22
N GLU A 202 -2.09 26.80 -18.12
CA GLU A 202 -2.51 25.45 -17.77
C GLU A 202 -1.42 24.60 -17.10
N TYR A 203 -0.15 25.02 -17.16
CA TYR A 203 1.02 24.32 -16.60
C TYR A 203 1.39 24.83 -15.22
N ASN A 204 1.12 26.11 -14.94
CA ASN A 204 1.39 26.71 -13.63
C ASN A 204 0.12 27.02 -12.82
N ALA A 205 -1.09 26.71 -13.32
CA ALA A 205 -2.36 27.01 -12.64
C ALA A 205 -2.41 26.56 -11.17
N ASP A 206 -1.77 25.45 -10.83
CA ASP A 206 -1.82 24.87 -9.49
C ASP A 206 -1.15 25.77 -8.45
N TYR A 207 -0.04 26.43 -8.80
CA TYR A 207 0.76 27.28 -7.91
C TYR A 207 0.80 28.77 -8.34
N CYS A 208 0.13 29.14 -9.42
CA CYS A 208 -0.05 30.52 -9.85
C CYS A 208 -1.34 31.13 -9.27
N VAL A 209 -1.26 32.40 -8.88
CA VAL A 209 -2.38 33.20 -8.36
C VAL A 209 -2.42 34.57 -9.04
N THR A 210 -3.63 35.01 -9.38
CA THR A 210 -3.87 36.33 -9.99
C THR A 210 -4.17 37.43 -8.96
N ASP A 211 -4.45 37.05 -7.71
CA ASP A 211 -4.63 37.95 -6.57
C ASP A 211 -3.74 37.50 -5.42
N LYS A 212 -2.91 38.42 -4.92
CA LYS A 212 -2.02 38.20 -3.78
C LYS A 212 -2.77 37.80 -2.50
N ASN A 213 -4.04 38.16 -2.37
CA ASN A 213 -4.86 37.77 -1.21
C ASN A 213 -5.22 36.27 -1.19
N ASN A 214 -5.10 35.58 -2.32
CA ASN A 214 -5.37 34.14 -2.45
C ASN A 214 -4.13 33.27 -2.21
N CYS A 215 -3.03 33.89 -1.75
CA CYS A 215 -1.78 33.17 -1.52
C CYS A 215 -1.83 32.51 -0.14
N PRO A 216 -1.39 31.25 -0.02
CA PRO A 216 -1.18 30.65 1.28
C PRO A 216 -0.21 31.51 2.09
N SER A 217 -0.49 31.68 3.38
CA SER A 217 0.33 32.49 4.30
C SER A 217 1.79 32.01 4.37
N GLU A 218 2.01 30.74 4.07
CA GLU A 218 3.30 30.05 4.15
C GLU A 218 4.16 30.22 2.89
N GLY A 219 3.59 30.77 1.82
CA GLY A 219 4.34 31.13 0.62
C GLY A 219 4.78 29.95 -0.25
N HIS A 220 4.05 28.85 -0.22
CA HIS A 220 4.22 27.70 -1.11
C HIS A 220 2.94 26.85 -1.15
N PHE A 221 2.88 25.92 -2.10
CA PHE A 221 1.88 24.86 -2.19
C PHE A 221 2.59 23.51 -2.12
N ASN A 222 2.00 22.56 -1.39
CA ASN A 222 2.52 21.21 -1.24
C ASN A 222 1.58 20.24 -1.94
N PHE A 223 2.12 19.32 -2.73
CA PHE A 223 1.33 18.31 -3.43
C PHE A 223 1.90 16.91 -3.17
N ASN A 224 1.05 15.97 -2.79
CA ASN A 224 1.37 14.55 -2.84
C ASN A 224 1.55 14.16 -4.33
N THR A 225 2.75 13.70 -4.69
CA THR A 225 3.21 13.67 -6.07
C THR A 225 3.89 12.36 -6.46
N GLY A 226 3.24 11.64 -7.36
CA GLY A 226 3.79 10.47 -8.02
C GLY A 226 4.73 10.87 -9.16
N ILE A 227 5.92 10.28 -9.18
CA ILE A 227 6.96 10.53 -10.17
C ILE A 227 7.45 9.24 -10.82
N VAL A 228 7.89 9.34 -12.08
CA VAL A 228 8.48 8.21 -12.81
C VAL A 228 9.77 8.63 -13.50
N PHE A 229 10.83 7.86 -13.28
CA PHE A 229 12.09 7.95 -14.01
C PHE A 229 12.22 6.82 -15.03
N ASP A 230 12.74 7.13 -16.22
CA ASP A 230 13.07 6.14 -17.25
C ASP A 230 14.42 5.44 -16.98
N ARG A 231 14.76 4.42 -17.80
CA ARG A 231 16.03 3.68 -17.71
C ARG A 231 17.30 4.54 -17.85
N LYS A 232 17.19 5.79 -18.31
CA LYS A 232 18.31 6.74 -18.44
C LYS A 232 18.35 7.74 -17.29
N GLY A 233 17.41 7.68 -16.35
CA GLY A 233 17.26 8.63 -15.25
C GLY A 233 16.49 9.90 -15.61
N ASN A 234 15.83 9.98 -16.77
CA ASN A 234 15.01 11.15 -17.09
C ASN A 234 13.69 11.08 -16.31
N LEU A 235 13.28 12.19 -15.70
CA LEU A 235 11.93 12.34 -15.17
C LEU A 235 10.95 12.42 -16.34
N ILE A 236 10.01 11.47 -16.42
CA ILE A 236 9.05 11.35 -17.52
C ILE A 236 7.61 11.54 -17.07
N VAL A 237 7.33 11.49 -15.76
CA VAL A 237 6.01 11.71 -15.19
C VAL A 237 6.11 12.53 -13.91
N ARG A 238 5.17 13.48 -13.76
CA ARG A 238 4.77 14.09 -12.50
C ARG A 238 3.24 14.06 -12.43
N TYR A 239 2.69 13.48 -11.36
CA TYR A 239 1.26 13.30 -11.14
C TYR A 239 0.90 13.79 -9.74
N TYR A 240 -0.02 14.76 -9.63
CA TYR A 240 -0.54 15.19 -8.33
C TYR A 240 -1.75 14.37 -7.93
N LYS A 241 -1.72 13.80 -6.72
CA LYS A 241 -2.86 13.12 -6.11
C LYS A 241 -4.09 14.03 -6.13
N ARG A 242 -5.24 13.48 -6.54
CA ARG A 242 -6.47 14.27 -6.73
C ARG A 242 -7.37 14.21 -5.51
N TYR A 243 -7.56 13.02 -4.98
CA TYR A 243 -8.47 12.73 -3.89
C TYR A 243 -7.67 12.48 -2.63
N LEU A 244 -7.57 13.50 -1.79
CA LEU A 244 -6.82 13.42 -0.53
C LEU A 244 -7.60 12.57 0.49
N PHE A 245 -6.86 11.78 1.26
CA PHE A 245 -7.35 10.97 2.37
C PHE A 245 -7.10 11.71 3.69
N PHE A 246 -7.68 12.91 3.81
CA PHE A 246 -7.55 13.75 5.00
C PHE A 246 -6.10 14.17 5.32
N GLU A 247 -5.25 14.26 4.28
CA GLU A 247 -3.90 14.79 4.38
C GLU A 247 -3.94 16.29 4.64
N GLU A 248 -3.77 16.67 5.90
CA GLU A 248 -3.58 18.07 6.28
C GLU A 248 -2.30 18.62 5.62
N ASP A 249 -2.29 19.91 5.32
CA ASP A 249 -1.17 20.62 4.66
C ASP A 249 -0.81 20.19 3.22
N ILE A 250 -1.54 19.24 2.64
CA ILE A 250 -1.46 18.89 1.22
C ILE A 250 -2.56 19.60 0.42
N ASN A 251 -2.20 20.17 -0.72
CA ASN A 251 -3.11 20.88 -1.60
C ASN A 251 -3.67 19.97 -2.69
N VAL A 252 -4.95 20.16 -3.02
CA VAL A 252 -5.57 19.52 -4.19
C VAL A 252 -5.18 20.31 -5.45
N PRO A 253 -4.75 19.65 -6.55
CA PRO A 253 -4.45 20.34 -7.79
C PRO A 253 -5.68 21.09 -8.33
N LYS A 254 -5.51 22.32 -8.81
CA LYS A 254 -6.60 23.08 -9.45
C LYS A 254 -6.98 22.46 -10.79
N ILE A 255 -5.99 22.00 -11.55
CA ILE A 255 -6.19 21.31 -12.82
C ILE A 255 -5.75 19.86 -12.68
N PHE A 256 -6.72 18.96 -12.59
CA PHE A 256 -6.43 17.54 -12.59
C PHE A 256 -6.16 17.01 -14.01
N ARG A 257 -5.14 16.17 -14.14
CA ARG A 257 -4.84 15.42 -15.36
C ARG A 257 -4.27 14.05 -15.00
N ASN A 258 -4.84 13.01 -15.58
CA ASN A 258 -4.18 11.70 -15.58
C ASN A 258 -2.81 11.82 -16.28
N ALA A 259 -1.82 11.14 -15.72
CA ALA A 259 -0.48 11.06 -16.29
C ALA A 259 -0.24 9.70 -16.95
N TYR A 260 0.58 9.70 -18.00
CA TYR A 260 0.82 8.50 -18.80
C TYR A 260 2.29 8.42 -19.19
N PHE A 261 2.80 7.20 -19.29
CA PHE A 261 4.13 6.96 -19.85
C PHE A 261 4.14 5.69 -20.70
N GLU A 262 5.00 5.70 -21.71
CA GLU A 262 5.15 4.60 -22.66
C GLU A 262 6.49 3.90 -22.42
N THR A 263 6.44 2.56 -22.46
CA THR A 263 7.61 1.69 -22.35
C THR A 263 7.61 0.69 -23.51
N ASP A 264 8.68 -0.09 -23.63
CA ASP A 264 8.81 -1.22 -24.55
C ASP A 264 7.97 -2.47 -24.15
N PHE A 265 7.25 -2.39 -23.03
CA PHE A 265 6.41 -3.46 -22.50
C PHE A 265 4.98 -3.03 -22.17
N GLY A 266 4.60 -1.77 -22.41
CA GLY A 266 3.23 -1.33 -22.26
C GLY A 266 3.09 0.18 -22.14
N LYS A 267 1.83 0.63 -22.06
CA LYS A 267 1.51 2.01 -21.69
C LYS A 267 0.88 2.01 -20.32
N PHE A 268 1.39 2.88 -19.48
CA PHE A 268 1.03 2.94 -18.08
C PHE A 268 0.31 4.24 -17.75
N THR A 269 -0.56 4.17 -16.75
CA THR A 269 -1.04 5.32 -15.99
C THR A 269 -0.59 5.16 -14.54
N ILE A 270 -0.65 6.25 -13.78
CA ILE A 270 -0.38 6.29 -12.35
C ILE A 270 -1.59 6.90 -11.64
N ASP A 271 -1.95 6.33 -10.49
CA ASP A 271 -2.89 6.87 -9.52
C ASP A 271 -2.30 6.61 -8.12
N ILE A 272 -2.70 7.42 -7.12
CA ILE A 272 -2.16 7.30 -5.77
C ILE A 272 -3.28 7.00 -4.79
N CYS A 273 -3.17 5.86 -4.09
CA CYS A 273 -4.06 5.43 -3.01
C CYS A 273 -5.55 5.70 -3.27
N PHE A 274 -6.12 6.66 -2.56
CA PHE A 274 -7.55 6.95 -2.54
C PHE A 274 -8.12 7.36 -3.91
N ASP A 275 -7.29 7.81 -4.85
CA ASP A 275 -7.67 8.13 -6.23
C ASP A 275 -8.40 6.95 -6.92
N SER A 276 -7.96 5.72 -6.65
CA SER A 276 -8.50 4.49 -7.24
C SER A 276 -9.99 4.24 -6.93
N MET A 277 -10.54 4.91 -5.91
CA MET A 277 -11.96 4.82 -5.53
C MET A 277 -12.89 5.71 -6.36
N PHE A 278 -12.34 6.56 -7.24
CA PHE A 278 -13.07 7.57 -7.99
C PHE A 278 -12.97 7.37 -9.51
N TYR A 279 -13.89 8.00 -10.24
CA TYR A 279 -14.01 7.80 -11.70
C TYR A 279 -12.82 8.34 -12.49
N ASP A 280 -12.11 9.34 -11.98
CA ASP A 280 -10.97 9.92 -12.68
C ASP A 280 -9.82 8.90 -12.85
N SER A 281 -9.63 7.96 -11.90
CA SER A 281 -8.72 6.82 -12.06
C SER A 281 -9.18 5.87 -13.18
N VAL A 282 -10.49 5.55 -13.22
CA VAL A 282 -11.08 4.73 -14.29
C VAL A 282 -10.93 5.40 -15.67
N LYS A 283 -11.10 6.73 -15.76
CA LYS A 283 -10.84 7.46 -17.01
C LYS A 283 -9.40 7.32 -17.48
N GLY A 284 -8.45 7.28 -16.54
CA GLY A 284 -7.04 7.04 -16.84
C GLY A 284 -6.84 5.76 -17.63
N ILE A 285 -7.43 4.65 -17.17
CA ILE A 285 -7.30 3.35 -17.84
C ILE A 285 -8.19 3.19 -19.07
N GLU A 286 -9.28 3.97 -19.20
CA GLU A 286 -10.13 3.97 -20.41
C GLU A 286 -9.42 4.62 -21.61
N LYS A 287 -8.28 5.29 -21.41
CA LYS A 287 -7.46 5.83 -22.50
C LYS A 287 -6.88 4.72 -23.36
N SER A 288 -7.00 4.90 -24.67
CA SER A 288 -6.52 3.92 -25.66
C SER A 288 -5.05 3.54 -25.46
N GLY A 289 -4.82 2.23 -25.40
CA GLY A 289 -3.49 1.61 -25.32
C GLY A 289 -2.95 1.43 -23.90
N VAL A 290 -3.59 2.00 -22.86
CA VAL A 290 -3.17 1.76 -21.47
C VAL A 290 -3.42 0.30 -21.10
N THR A 291 -2.38 -0.38 -20.63
CA THR A 291 -2.45 -1.80 -20.25
C THR A 291 -2.20 -2.04 -18.77
N SER A 292 -1.68 -1.05 -18.05
CA SER A 292 -1.24 -1.20 -16.67
C SER A 292 -1.39 0.08 -15.85
N LEU A 293 -1.69 -0.08 -14.57
CA LEU A 293 -1.67 0.95 -13.53
C LEU A 293 -0.47 0.67 -12.60
N VAL A 294 0.37 1.68 -12.37
CA VAL A 294 1.29 1.69 -11.22
C VAL A 294 0.63 2.45 -10.08
N PHE A 295 0.67 1.87 -8.88
CA PHE A 295 -0.16 2.30 -7.76
C PHE A 295 0.66 2.38 -6.47
N PRO A 296 1.42 3.46 -6.26
CA PRO A 296 1.90 3.85 -4.94
C PRO A 296 0.71 4.06 -4.01
N THR A 297 0.74 3.47 -2.81
CA THR A 297 -0.36 3.62 -1.86
C THR A 297 0.12 3.56 -0.42
N TYR A 298 -0.59 4.28 0.45
CA TYR A 298 -0.62 4.10 1.89
C TYR A 298 -2.07 3.79 2.24
N TRP A 299 -2.44 2.52 2.06
CA TRP A 299 -3.83 2.08 2.18
C TRP A 299 -4.17 1.74 3.62
N PHE A 300 -5.39 2.07 4.04
CA PHE A 300 -5.92 1.69 5.35
C PHE A 300 -6.98 0.61 5.14
N ASP A 301 -6.80 -0.57 5.73
CA ASP A 301 -7.79 -1.62 5.63
C ASP A 301 -9.07 -1.25 6.38
N HIS A 302 -10.19 -1.15 5.64
CA HIS A 302 -11.51 -0.88 6.20
C HIS A 302 -12.40 -2.12 6.12
N THR A 303 -13.13 -2.45 7.18
CA THR A 303 -14.23 -3.42 7.11
C THR A 303 -15.46 -2.79 6.45
N PRO A 304 -16.23 -3.49 5.59
CA PRO A 304 -16.09 -4.90 5.20
C PRO A 304 -14.88 -5.19 4.31
N LEU A 305 -14.40 -6.44 4.30
CA LEU A 305 -13.12 -6.88 3.73
C LEU A 305 -12.88 -6.56 2.24
N VAL A 306 -13.87 -6.07 1.49
CA VAL A 306 -13.67 -5.55 0.13
C VAL A 306 -12.77 -4.29 0.11
N PHE A 307 -12.75 -3.50 1.19
CA PHE A 307 -11.91 -2.32 1.31
C PHE A 307 -10.56 -2.62 1.95
N PHE A 308 -10.18 -3.90 1.99
CA PHE A 308 -8.82 -4.27 2.31
C PHE A 308 -7.97 -4.10 1.05
N ALA A 309 -6.70 -3.74 1.21
CA ALA A 309 -5.80 -3.38 0.12
C ALA A 309 -5.78 -4.45 -0.99
N THR A 310 -5.38 -5.68 -0.66
CA THR A 310 -5.19 -6.72 -1.69
C THR A 310 -6.49 -7.21 -2.34
N PRO A 311 -7.63 -7.39 -1.63
CA PRO A 311 -8.91 -7.67 -2.30
C PRO A 311 -9.35 -6.54 -3.24
N PHE A 312 -9.21 -5.29 -2.81
CA PHE A 312 -9.60 -4.14 -3.62
C PHE A 312 -8.74 -4.03 -4.89
N GLN A 313 -7.42 -4.07 -4.73
CA GLN A 313 -6.46 -3.97 -5.84
C GLN A 313 -6.67 -5.09 -6.88
N GLN A 314 -6.88 -6.34 -6.45
CA GLN A 314 -7.19 -7.45 -7.35
C GLN A 314 -8.52 -7.23 -8.08
N ALA A 315 -9.58 -6.88 -7.35
CA ALA A 315 -10.90 -6.63 -7.93
C ALA A 315 -10.85 -5.48 -8.95
N TRP A 316 -10.04 -4.46 -8.68
CA TRP A 316 -9.84 -3.31 -9.56
C TRP A 316 -9.19 -3.71 -10.88
N SER A 317 -8.12 -4.52 -10.82
CA SER A 317 -7.47 -5.09 -12.01
C SER A 317 -8.45 -5.89 -12.88
N ILE A 318 -9.24 -6.78 -12.26
CA ILE A 318 -10.21 -7.65 -12.95
C ILE A 318 -11.30 -6.83 -13.63
N THR A 319 -11.85 -5.83 -12.92
CA THR A 319 -12.98 -5.02 -13.41
C THR A 319 -12.57 -4.12 -14.56
N ASN A 320 -11.43 -3.44 -14.41
CA ASN A 320 -10.93 -2.45 -15.36
C ASN A 320 -10.07 -3.05 -16.47
N LYS A 321 -9.78 -4.35 -16.39
CA LYS A 321 -9.06 -5.13 -17.42
C LYS A 321 -7.67 -4.58 -17.74
N VAL A 322 -6.96 -4.18 -16.70
CA VAL A 322 -5.55 -3.77 -16.77
C VAL A 322 -4.75 -4.44 -15.68
N ASN A 323 -3.44 -4.59 -15.86
CA ASN A 323 -2.58 -5.02 -14.75
C ASN A 323 -2.51 -3.90 -13.70
N VAL A 324 -2.33 -4.27 -12.43
CA VAL A 324 -2.12 -3.34 -11.33
C VAL A 324 -0.84 -3.74 -10.60
N ILE A 325 0.09 -2.81 -10.46
CA ILE A 325 1.34 -2.98 -9.70
C ILE A 325 1.24 -2.06 -8.49
N ALA A 326 0.82 -2.63 -7.36
CA ALA A 326 0.55 -1.90 -6.12
C ALA A 326 1.68 -2.07 -5.12
N ALA A 327 2.21 -0.95 -4.64
CA ALA A 327 3.19 -0.89 -3.55
C ALA A 327 2.55 -0.12 -2.40
N ASP A 328 2.26 -0.84 -1.33
CA ASP A 328 1.67 -0.31 -0.11
C ASP A 328 2.74 -0.09 0.96
N ALA A 329 2.51 0.89 1.83
CA ALA A 329 3.31 1.05 3.02
C ALA A 329 3.12 -0.16 3.96
N HIS A 330 3.88 -0.22 5.06
CA HIS A 330 3.79 -1.33 6.01
C HIS A 330 3.71 -0.83 7.45
N ASP A 331 2.50 -0.50 7.87
CA ASP A 331 2.12 -0.20 9.24
C ASP A 331 0.88 -1.03 9.65
N PRO A 332 1.09 -2.21 10.27
CA PRO A 332 0.00 -3.03 10.75
C PRO A 332 -0.97 -2.33 11.70
N ARG A 333 -0.49 -1.34 12.47
CA ARG A 333 -1.29 -0.66 13.50
C ARG A 333 -2.43 0.15 12.88
N THR A 334 -2.26 0.63 11.66
CA THR A 334 -3.27 1.40 10.92
C THR A 334 -4.03 0.54 9.91
N GLY A 335 -3.65 -0.74 9.75
CA GLY A 335 -4.22 -1.65 8.76
C GLY A 335 -3.57 -1.52 7.40
N THR A 336 -2.30 -1.10 7.34
CA THR A 336 -1.55 -0.82 6.11
C THR A 336 -0.51 -1.91 5.88
N VAL A 337 -0.80 -2.91 5.04
CA VAL A 337 0.03 -4.13 4.92
C VAL A 337 -0.02 -4.82 3.55
N GLY A 338 -0.71 -4.24 2.55
CA GLY A 338 -1.21 -4.97 1.40
C GLY A 338 -0.64 -4.51 0.05
N SER A 339 0.42 -5.19 -0.41
CA SER A 339 1.03 -4.96 -1.74
C SER A 339 0.82 -6.13 -2.69
N GLY A 340 0.89 -5.90 -4.00
CA GLY A 340 0.85 -6.99 -4.96
C GLY A 340 0.88 -6.58 -6.43
N ILE A 341 1.02 -7.60 -7.28
CA ILE A 341 0.98 -7.50 -8.73
C ILE A 341 -0.21 -8.33 -9.22
N TYR A 342 -1.14 -7.68 -9.90
CA TYR A 342 -2.42 -8.25 -10.31
C TYR A 342 -2.58 -8.20 -11.82
N SER A 343 -3.14 -9.26 -12.39
CA SER A 343 -3.51 -9.35 -13.79
C SER A 343 -5.00 -9.68 -13.92
N PRO A 344 -5.74 -9.13 -14.90
CA PRO A 344 -7.19 -9.28 -14.98
C PRO A 344 -7.68 -10.72 -15.05
N ASP A 345 -6.95 -11.59 -15.76
CA ASP A 345 -7.38 -12.96 -16.00
C ASP A 345 -6.83 -13.94 -14.96
N LYS A 346 -5.61 -13.70 -14.47
CA LYS A 346 -4.92 -14.57 -13.49
C LYS A 346 -5.19 -14.18 -12.04
N GLY A 347 -5.73 -13.00 -11.77
CA GLY A 347 -5.83 -12.47 -10.42
C GLY A 347 -4.47 -12.02 -9.89
N ALA A 348 -4.16 -12.33 -8.63
CA ALA A 348 -2.85 -11.99 -8.07
C ALA A 348 -1.76 -12.89 -8.68
N LEU A 349 -0.73 -12.27 -9.26
CA LEU A 349 0.48 -12.96 -9.69
C LEU A 349 1.41 -13.20 -8.49
N VAL A 350 1.55 -12.18 -7.65
CA VAL A 350 2.23 -12.23 -6.34
C VAL A 350 1.63 -11.16 -5.45
N TYR A 351 1.48 -11.42 -4.16
CA TYR A 351 0.99 -10.43 -3.20
C TYR A 351 1.46 -10.73 -1.77
N THR A 352 1.43 -9.71 -0.92
CA THR A 352 1.62 -9.80 0.53
C THR A 352 0.44 -9.13 1.22
N HIS A 353 0.04 -9.68 2.35
CA HIS A 353 -1.00 -9.13 3.23
C HIS A 353 -0.81 -9.78 4.60
N ASN A 354 0.21 -9.36 5.33
CA ASN A 354 0.61 -10.01 6.59
C ASN A 354 1.15 -8.96 7.58
N PRO A 355 0.58 -8.85 8.79
CA PRO A 355 0.96 -7.83 9.76
C PRO A 355 2.22 -8.18 10.57
N ASP A 356 3.34 -8.42 9.90
CA ASP A 356 4.60 -8.86 10.51
C ASP A 356 5.60 -7.74 10.81
N GLY A 357 5.30 -6.49 10.41
CA GLY A 357 6.22 -5.36 10.55
C GLY A 357 7.50 -5.44 9.68
N ARG A 358 7.56 -6.35 8.69
CA ARG A 358 8.74 -6.55 7.83
C ARG A 358 8.59 -5.92 6.46
N SER A 359 9.68 -5.31 5.97
CA SER A 359 9.77 -4.82 4.60
C SER A 359 9.88 -5.97 3.60
N LYS A 360 9.27 -5.81 2.42
CA LYS A 360 9.11 -6.89 1.43
C LYS A 360 9.45 -6.43 0.02
N LEU A 361 9.97 -7.34 -0.80
CA LEU A 361 10.12 -7.16 -2.24
C LEU A 361 9.39 -8.26 -2.98
N LEU A 362 8.46 -7.88 -3.85
CA LEU A 362 7.72 -8.78 -4.70
C LEU A 362 8.16 -8.59 -6.15
N ILE A 363 8.47 -9.68 -6.84
CA ILE A 363 8.85 -9.68 -8.26
C ILE A 363 7.95 -10.68 -8.98
N SER A 364 7.45 -10.30 -10.16
CA SER A 364 6.75 -11.19 -11.06
C SER A 364 6.89 -10.72 -12.49
N ASN A 365 6.94 -11.65 -13.44
CA ASN A 365 6.69 -11.34 -14.84
C ASN A 365 5.23 -10.92 -15.02
N VAL A 366 4.98 -9.86 -15.79
CA VAL A 366 3.64 -9.30 -16.03
C VAL A 366 3.29 -9.37 -17.52
N PRO A 367 2.08 -9.81 -17.91
CA PRO A 367 1.66 -9.81 -19.31
C PRO A 367 1.63 -8.39 -19.90
N LYS A 368 2.19 -8.19 -21.10
CA LYS A 368 2.22 -6.88 -21.77
C LYS A 368 0.82 -6.41 -22.16
N SER A 369 -0.01 -7.33 -22.66
CA SER A 369 -1.43 -7.09 -22.93
C SER A 369 -2.32 -8.00 -22.07
N PRO A 370 -3.40 -7.47 -21.48
CA PRO A 370 -4.45 -8.26 -20.84
C PRO A 370 -5.09 -9.31 -21.75
N SER A 371 -4.98 -9.15 -23.08
CA SER A 371 -5.60 -10.01 -24.10
C SER A 371 -4.65 -10.95 -24.83
N ASP A 372 -3.35 -10.95 -24.50
CA ASP A 372 -2.42 -11.93 -25.06
C ASP A 372 -2.87 -13.32 -24.61
N ASP A 373 -3.11 -14.25 -25.55
CA ASP A 373 -3.72 -15.57 -25.30
C ASP A 373 -2.96 -16.33 -24.19
N LEU A 374 -3.43 -16.17 -22.94
CA LEU A 374 -2.75 -16.60 -21.72
C LEU A 374 -2.67 -18.12 -21.57
N ARG A 375 -3.26 -18.88 -22.51
CA ARG A 375 -3.27 -20.35 -22.53
C ARG A 375 -1.87 -20.97 -22.69
N ASN A 376 -0.86 -20.17 -23.07
CA ASN A 376 0.52 -20.63 -23.28
C ASN A 376 1.58 -19.84 -22.49
N ILE A 377 1.21 -19.01 -21.50
CA ILE A 377 2.22 -18.32 -20.69
C ILE A 377 2.66 -19.26 -19.57
N GLU A 378 3.97 -19.52 -19.51
CA GLU A 378 4.64 -20.19 -18.38
C GLU A 378 4.12 -19.63 -17.03
N PRO A 379 4.11 -20.42 -15.95
CA PRO A 379 3.77 -19.90 -14.63
C PRO A 379 4.57 -18.62 -14.37
N PRO A 380 3.96 -17.59 -13.75
CA PRO A 380 4.66 -16.33 -13.50
C PRO A 380 5.94 -16.66 -12.71
N ASN A 381 7.08 -16.19 -13.20
CA ASN A 381 8.34 -16.30 -12.47
C ASN A 381 8.27 -15.31 -11.31
N THR A 382 7.79 -15.79 -10.17
CA THR A 382 7.58 -14.98 -8.97
C THR A 382 8.74 -15.14 -8.01
N LYS A 383 9.12 -14.04 -7.38
CA LYS A 383 10.05 -14.05 -6.26
C LYS A 383 9.51 -13.18 -5.14
N PHE A 384 9.69 -13.66 -3.92
CA PHE A 384 9.27 -12.98 -2.71
C PHE A 384 10.48 -12.85 -1.80
N PHE A 385 10.76 -11.65 -1.30
CA PHE A 385 11.84 -11.45 -0.34
C PHE A 385 11.35 -10.70 0.89
N TYR A 386 11.86 -11.13 2.05
CA TYR A 386 11.95 -10.28 3.22
C TYR A 386 13.22 -9.43 3.15
N LEU A 387 13.07 -8.17 3.53
CA LEU A 387 14.15 -7.21 3.64
C LEU A 387 14.31 -6.88 5.13
N ASP A 388 15.21 -7.61 5.79
CA ASP A 388 15.63 -7.31 7.16
C ASP A 388 16.92 -6.46 7.12
N TYR A 389 17.29 -5.88 8.27
CA TYR A 389 18.39 -4.92 8.32
C TYR A 389 19.73 -5.44 7.78
N ASP A 390 20.03 -6.73 7.98
CA ASP A 390 21.32 -7.34 7.62
C ASP A 390 21.19 -8.41 6.54
N GLU A 391 19.98 -8.89 6.27
CA GLU A 391 19.73 -10.07 5.43
C GLU A 391 18.56 -9.86 4.47
N VAL A 392 18.74 -10.36 3.25
CA VAL A 392 17.68 -10.48 2.25
C VAL A 392 17.36 -11.96 2.08
N THR A 393 16.19 -12.37 2.55
CA THR A 393 15.77 -13.77 2.54
C THR A 393 14.73 -13.99 1.46
N GLU A 394 15.04 -14.86 0.49
CA GLU A 394 14.07 -15.35 -0.48
C GLU A 394 13.12 -16.33 0.20
N LEU A 395 11.82 -16.10 0.04
CA LEU A 395 10.78 -17.00 0.53
C LEU A 395 10.33 -17.90 -0.61
N GLU A 396 10.58 -19.20 -0.48
CA GLU A 396 10.20 -20.21 -1.49
C GLU A 396 8.75 -20.69 -1.34
N GLU A 397 8.16 -20.54 -0.15
CA GLU A 397 6.81 -20.98 0.17
C GLU A 397 5.83 -19.80 0.30
N GLU A 398 4.55 -20.10 0.56
CA GLU A 398 3.57 -19.06 0.83
C GLU A 398 3.91 -18.32 2.13
N GLU A 399 3.78 -17.00 2.12
CA GLU A 399 3.94 -16.17 3.32
C GLU A 399 3.06 -16.66 4.49
N PRO A 400 3.67 -16.87 5.67
CA PRO A 400 2.93 -17.15 6.91
C PRO A 400 1.94 -16.01 7.21
N ARG A 401 0.72 -16.34 7.64
CA ARG A 401 -0.28 -15.33 8.04
C ARG A 401 -0.40 -15.25 9.54
N HIS A 402 -0.10 -14.07 10.08
CA HIS A 402 -0.10 -13.82 11.52
C HIS A 402 -1.27 -12.93 11.96
N PHE A 403 -2.47 -13.20 11.41
CA PHE A 403 -3.66 -12.48 11.84
C PHE A 403 -4.16 -12.96 13.19
N GLN A 404 -4.63 -12.00 14.00
CA GLN A 404 -5.58 -12.29 15.06
C GLN A 404 -6.95 -12.58 14.45
N LYS A 405 -7.86 -13.18 15.24
CA LYS A 405 -9.22 -13.46 14.78
C LYS A 405 -10.01 -12.18 14.46
N GLU A 406 -9.75 -11.13 15.22
CA GLU A 406 -10.43 -9.84 15.19
C GLU A 406 -9.47 -8.77 14.67
N CYS A 407 -9.99 -7.69 14.07
CA CYS A 407 -9.17 -6.51 13.75
C CYS A 407 -9.85 -5.17 14.04
N GLY A 408 -11.18 -5.13 14.16
CA GLY A 408 -11.91 -3.88 14.22
C GLY A 408 -11.58 -3.06 15.46
N ILE A 409 -11.22 -1.78 15.27
CA ILE A 409 -10.97 -0.84 16.38
C ILE A 409 -12.18 -0.68 17.33
N ASN A 410 -13.40 -1.01 16.86
CA ASN A 410 -14.61 -1.04 17.68
C ASN A 410 -14.61 -2.16 18.73
N VAL A 411 -13.89 -3.25 18.49
CA VAL A 411 -13.80 -4.41 19.39
C VAL A 411 -12.49 -4.37 20.18
N LEU A 412 -11.39 -4.05 19.52
CA LEU A 412 -10.05 -4.15 20.10
C LEU A 412 -9.55 -2.83 20.74
N GLY A 413 -10.23 -1.71 20.48
CA GLY A 413 -9.82 -0.39 20.96
C GLY A 413 -8.81 0.30 20.04
N ALA A 414 -8.42 1.53 20.41
CA ALA A 414 -7.40 2.31 19.73
C ALA A 414 -5.98 1.78 20.02
N GLN A 415 -5.03 2.13 19.16
CA GLN A 415 -3.72 1.48 19.00
C GLN A 415 -2.88 1.34 20.29
N PRO A 416 -2.25 0.18 20.52
CA PRO A 416 -1.03 0.04 21.34
C PRO A 416 0.25 0.27 20.50
N GLU A 417 1.40 0.31 21.17
CA GLU A 417 2.69 0.74 20.57
C GLU A 417 3.37 -0.31 19.64
N TYR A 418 2.92 -1.57 19.61
CA TYR A 418 3.63 -2.65 18.89
C TYR A 418 3.34 -2.68 17.38
N LEU A 419 4.40 -2.70 16.57
CA LEU A 419 4.35 -2.73 15.09
C LEU A 419 3.75 -4.01 14.47
N THR A 420 3.39 -5.01 15.26
CA THR A 420 2.73 -6.25 14.79
C THR A 420 1.26 -6.34 15.22
N ASP A 421 0.74 -5.35 15.94
CA ASP A 421 -0.66 -5.36 16.38
C ASP A 421 -1.58 -4.82 15.29
N TYR A 422 -2.12 -5.73 14.48
CA TYR A 422 -2.99 -5.39 13.38
C TYR A 422 -4.33 -4.81 13.83
N ARG A 423 -4.71 -3.65 13.28
CA ARG A 423 -6.03 -3.03 13.48
C ARG A 423 -6.58 -2.56 12.15
N CYS A 424 -7.83 -2.93 11.88
CA CYS A 424 -8.57 -2.47 10.71
C CYS A 424 -9.59 -1.40 11.12
N GLN A 425 -9.81 -0.45 10.22
CA GLN A 425 -10.78 0.61 10.35
C GLN A 425 -12.21 0.09 10.08
N LEU A 426 -13.21 0.87 10.49
CA LEU A 426 -14.61 0.53 10.25
C LEU A 426 -15.27 1.48 9.27
N THR A 427 -15.83 0.90 8.22
CA THR A 427 -16.80 1.58 7.36
C THR A 427 -18.21 1.20 7.78
N SER A 428 -19.11 2.19 7.83
CA SER A 428 -20.47 2.01 8.32
C SER A 428 -21.26 1.00 7.46
N VAL A 429 -21.70 -0.09 8.08
CA VAL A 429 -22.60 -1.07 7.44
C VAL A 429 -24.09 -0.79 7.69
N ARG A 430 -24.46 0.41 8.16
CA ARG A 430 -25.86 0.73 8.52
C ARG A 430 -26.82 0.66 7.32
N GLY A 431 -26.34 0.88 6.10
CA GLY A 431 -27.15 0.77 4.87
C GLY A 431 -27.43 -0.66 4.42
N TYR A 432 -26.78 -1.65 5.04
CA TYR A 432 -26.93 -3.05 4.67
C TYR A 432 -28.11 -3.71 5.38
N LYS A 433 -28.84 -4.52 4.62
CA LYS A 433 -29.75 -5.52 5.18
C LYS A 433 -29.03 -6.86 5.24
N PHE A 434 -29.11 -7.50 6.39
CA PHE A 434 -28.44 -8.77 6.65
C PHE A 434 -29.43 -9.90 6.83
N ARG A 435 -29.03 -11.10 6.39
CA ARG A 435 -29.67 -12.37 6.75
C ARG A 435 -28.60 -13.35 7.19
N LYS A 436 -28.78 -13.91 8.40
CA LYS A 436 -27.95 -14.99 8.90
C LYS A 436 -28.21 -16.28 8.12
N LEU A 437 -27.18 -17.07 7.88
CA LEU A 437 -27.29 -18.42 7.34
C LEU A 437 -27.57 -19.39 8.51
N GLU A 438 -28.63 -20.20 8.41
CA GLU A 438 -29.12 -21.06 9.50
C GLU A 438 -28.86 -22.56 9.23
N GLY A 439 -28.29 -22.92 8.08
CA GLY A 439 -28.07 -24.32 7.70
C GLY A 439 -26.94 -24.46 6.69
N THR A 440 -26.60 -25.70 6.34
CA THR A 440 -25.49 -26.01 5.42
C THR A 440 -25.80 -25.70 3.96
N PHE A 441 -27.07 -25.57 3.60
CA PHE A 441 -27.50 -25.18 2.26
C PHE A 441 -28.59 -24.11 2.34
N GLY A 442 -28.68 -23.28 1.30
CA GLY A 442 -29.77 -22.32 1.19
C GLY A 442 -29.78 -21.60 -0.14
N SER A 443 -30.98 -21.11 -0.52
CA SER A 443 -31.17 -20.23 -1.65
C SER A 443 -32.20 -19.16 -1.30
N PHE A 444 -31.83 -17.89 -1.43
CA PHE A 444 -32.74 -16.78 -1.12
C PHE A 444 -32.34 -15.48 -1.81
N ARG A 445 -33.28 -14.53 -1.82
CA ARG A 445 -33.11 -13.17 -2.37
C ARG A 445 -33.40 -12.12 -1.31
N ILE A 446 -32.56 -11.09 -1.23
CA ILE A 446 -32.69 -9.93 -0.33
C ILE A 446 -32.65 -8.66 -1.17
N CYS A 447 -33.41 -7.66 -0.77
CA CYS A 447 -33.45 -6.36 -1.43
C CYS A 447 -33.25 -5.21 -0.43
N SER A 448 -32.37 -4.27 -0.77
CA SER A 448 -32.23 -2.98 -0.10
C SER A 448 -32.53 -1.87 -1.12
N LYS A 449 -33.50 -0.99 -0.80
CA LYS A 449 -34.16 -0.11 -1.79
C LYS A 449 -34.62 -0.90 -3.03
N ALA A 450 -34.24 -0.46 -4.23
CA ALA A 450 -34.55 -1.10 -5.50
C ALA A 450 -33.52 -2.17 -5.92
N PHE A 451 -32.39 -2.26 -5.21
CA PHE A 451 -31.32 -3.19 -5.52
C PHE A 451 -31.53 -4.53 -4.80
N CYS A 452 -31.40 -5.63 -5.52
CA CYS A 452 -31.68 -6.97 -5.01
C CYS A 452 -30.60 -7.96 -5.42
N CYS A 453 -30.24 -8.83 -4.48
CA CYS A 453 -29.23 -9.86 -4.69
C CYS A 453 -29.77 -11.22 -4.23
N SER A 454 -29.38 -12.26 -4.95
CA SER A 454 -29.66 -13.65 -4.57
C SER A 454 -28.37 -14.37 -4.24
N LEU A 455 -28.44 -15.21 -3.21
CA LEU A 455 -27.37 -16.12 -2.82
C LEU A 455 -27.92 -17.55 -2.86
N THR A 456 -27.16 -18.46 -3.47
CA THR A 456 -27.30 -19.90 -3.32
C THR A 456 -25.99 -20.44 -2.80
N TYR A 457 -26.00 -21.28 -1.76
CA TYR A 457 -24.78 -21.83 -1.18
C TYR A 457 -24.97 -23.25 -0.68
N GLU A 458 -23.84 -23.95 -0.58
CA GLU A 458 -23.67 -25.25 0.04
C GLU A 458 -22.35 -25.27 0.81
N SER A 459 -22.36 -25.84 2.01
CA SER A 459 -21.23 -25.87 2.95
C SER A 459 -21.24 -27.19 3.71
N GLU A 460 -20.08 -27.60 4.21
CA GLU A 460 -19.96 -28.83 4.99
C GLU A 460 -20.56 -28.69 6.39
N SER A 461 -20.44 -27.49 6.98
CA SER A 461 -21.00 -27.15 8.28
C SER A 461 -21.40 -25.68 8.33
N MET A 462 -22.21 -25.31 9.33
CA MET A 462 -22.61 -23.92 9.60
C MET A 462 -22.52 -23.64 11.11
N ASN A 463 -21.37 -24.00 11.69
CA ASN A 463 -21.10 -23.83 13.13
C ASN A 463 -20.68 -22.40 13.48
N GLU A 464 -20.22 -21.65 12.49
CA GLU A 464 -19.83 -20.26 12.62
C GLU A 464 -20.89 -19.31 12.03
N ASN A 465 -20.91 -18.08 12.51
CA ASN A 465 -21.88 -17.11 12.05
C ASN A 465 -21.48 -16.53 10.69
N TYR A 466 -22.28 -16.87 9.67
CA TYR A 466 -22.25 -16.26 8.35
C TYR A 466 -23.51 -15.46 8.07
N TYR A 467 -23.32 -14.35 7.35
CA TYR A 467 -24.40 -13.47 6.95
C TYR A 467 -24.28 -13.11 5.47
N PHE A 468 -25.44 -12.99 4.82
CA PHE A 468 -25.56 -12.37 3.51
C PHE A 468 -26.02 -10.91 3.69
N GLY A 469 -25.17 -9.97 3.30
CA GLY A 469 -25.43 -8.53 3.34
C GLY A 469 -25.78 -7.99 1.95
N VAL A 470 -26.78 -7.10 1.88
CA VAL A 470 -27.16 -6.40 0.64
C VAL A 470 -27.41 -4.91 0.92
N SER A 471 -26.79 -4.03 0.15
CA SER A 471 -27.02 -2.58 0.19
C SER A 471 -27.24 -2.02 -1.22
N GLY A 472 -28.33 -1.26 -1.39
CA GLY A 472 -28.54 -0.34 -2.51
C GLY A 472 -28.50 1.12 -2.05
N GLU A 473 -27.93 1.35 -0.87
CA GLU A 473 -27.71 2.67 -0.28
C GLU A 473 -26.32 3.19 -0.68
N PRO A 474 -26.15 4.51 -0.90
CA PRO A 474 -24.83 5.10 -0.98
C PRO A 474 -24.01 4.83 0.28
N LEU A 475 -22.71 4.68 0.10
CA LEU A 475 -21.77 4.57 1.19
C LEU A 475 -21.39 5.97 1.67
N ASN A 476 -21.67 6.27 2.93
CA ASN A 476 -21.08 7.43 3.59
C ASN A 476 -19.71 7.00 4.16
N PHE A 477 -18.66 7.62 3.63
CA PHE A 477 -17.27 7.40 4.00
C PHE A 477 -16.76 8.61 4.80
N GLN A 478 -16.60 8.38 6.11
CA GLN A 478 -16.14 9.35 7.11
C GLN A 478 -16.90 10.70 7.13
N ASP A 479 -18.19 10.72 6.80
CA ASP A 479 -19.03 11.94 6.78
C ASP A 479 -18.55 13.05 5.83
N THR A 480 -17.59 12.73 4.94
CA THR A 480 -17.03 13.65 3.94
C THR A 480 -17.40 13.22 2.53
N TYR A 481 -17.35 11.92 2.24
CA TYR A 481 -17.65 11.39 0.92
C TYR A 481 -18.93 10.56 0.94
N VAL A 482 -19.87 10.87 0.06
CA VAL A 482 -21.03 10.02 -0.21
C VAL A 482 -20.78 9.34 -1.54
N LEU A 483 -20.42 8.06 -1.47
CA LEU A 483 -20.05 7.24 -2.61
C LEU A 483 -21.27 6.47 -3.13
N GLY A 484 -21.59 6.58 -4.41
CA GLY A 484 -22.64 5.81 -5.05
C GLY A 484 -22.32 4.32 -5.11
N THR A 485 -23.06 3.49 -4.39
CA THR A 485 -22.75 2.06 -4.27
C THR A 485 -23.97 1.16 -4.42
N GLU A 486 -23.71 -0.04 -4.95
CA GLU A 486 -24.58 -1.20 -4.88
C GLU A 486 -23.71 -2.37 -4.46
N ALA A 487 -24.09 -3.14 -3.46
CA ALA A 487 -23.20 -4.17 -2.92
C ALA A 487 -23.95 -5.37 -2.36
N CYS A 488 -23.36 -6.54 -2.56
CA CYS A 488 -23.74 -7.75 -1.85
C CYS A 488 -22.53 -8.60 -1.52
N PHE A 489 -22.57 -9.22 -0.35
CA PHE A 489 -21.52 -10.10 0.11
C PHE A 489 -22.05 -11.18 1.05
N LEU A 490 -21.43 -12.35 1.01
CA LEU A 490 -21.45 -13.38 2.04
C LEU A 490 -20.21 -13.17 2.91
N ALA A 491 -20.38 -13.10 4.22
CA ALA A 491 -19.28 -12.84 5.15
C ALA A 491 -19.37 -13.65 6.43
N ARG A 492 -18.21 -14.09 6.91
CA ARG A 492 -17.97 -14.45 8.31
C ARG A 492 -17.96 -13.17 9.16
N CYS A 493 -18.95 -13.02 10.04
CA CYS A 493 -19.04 -11.86 10.92
C CYS A 493 -19.82 -12.21 12.20
N GLU A 494 -19.65 -11.40 13.24
CA GLU A 494 -20.39 -11.50 14.50
C GLU A 494 -21.32 -10.30 14.71
N SER A 495 -22.37 -10.53 15.50
CA SER A 495 -23.19 -9.43 15.98
C SER A 495 -22.45 -8.67 17.07
N PHE A 496 -22.44 -7.33 17.00
CA PHE A 496 -21.79 -6.48 17.99
C PHE A 496 -22.70 -5.31 18.34
N ASN A 497 -22.86 -5.02 19.64
CA ASN A 497 -23.79 -4.00 20.15
C ASN A 497 -25.21 -4.11 19.55
N GLY A 498 -25.73 -5.33 19.43
CA GLY A 498 -27.06 -5.61 18.91
C GLY A 498 -27.22 -5.44 17.40
N ARG A 499 -26.13 -5.18 16.65
CA ARG A 499 -26.15 -5.04 15.19
C ARG A 499 -25.59 -6.29 14.50
N PRO A 500 -26.28 -6.86 13.50
CA PRO A 500 -25.75 -7.98 12.71
C PRO A 500 -24.54 -7.51 11.88
N CYS A 501 -23.52 -8.37 11.73
CA CYS A 501 -22.22 -8.00 11.16
C CYS A 501 -21.65 -6.69 11.72
N GLY A 502 -21.76 -6.48 13.03
CA GLY A 502 -21.11 -5.35 13.69
C GLY A 502 -19.60 -5.56 13.88
N ASN A 503 -19.12 -6.79 13.65
CA ASN A 503 -17.73 -7.18 13.81
C ASN A 503 -17.34 -8.23 12.75
N PHE A 504 -16.33 -7.95 11.93
CA PHE A 504 -15.87 -8.85 10.87
C PHE A 504 -14.69 -9.68 11.34
N ILE A 505 -14.71 -10.97 11.00
CA ILE A 505 -13.74 -11.95 11.53
C ILE A 505 -12.77 -12.35 10.41
N LEU A 506 -11.49 -12.46 10.75
CA LEU A 506 -10.40 -12.74 9.79
C LEU A 506 -10.01 -14.22 9.71
N LYS A 507 -10.65 -15.08 10.51
CA LYS A 507 -10.41 -16.53 10.51
C LYS A 507 -11.70 -17.32 10.45
N SER A 508 -11.67 -18.44 9.78
CA SER A 508 -12.79 -19.37 9.72
C SER A 508 -12.32 -20.80 9.50
N ASN A 509 -13.12 -21.74 9.98
CA ASN A 509 -13.00 -23.17 9.68
C ASN A 509 -14.18 -23.68 8.82
N THR A 510 -14.99 -22.76 8.28
CA THR A 510 -16.21 -23.11 7.54
C THR A 510 -15.87 -23.30 6.07
N VAL A 511 -15.94 -24.55 5.63
CA VAL A 511 -15.74 -24.94 4.24
C VAL A 511 -17.07 -24.82 3.49
N PHE A 512 -17.13 -23.89 2.55
CA PHE A 512 -18.21 -23.84 1.55
C PHE A 512 -17.81 -24.73 0.39
N LEU A 513 -18.68 -25.64 -0.05
CA LEU A 513 -18.48 -26.42 -1.26
C LEU A 513 -18.78 -25.57 -2.51
N PHE A 514 -19.80 -24.71 -2.39
CA PHE A 514 -20.29 -23.88 -3.47
C PHE A 514 -20.95 -22.61 -2.94
N ALA A 515 -20.75 -21.49 -3.62
CA ALA A 515 -21.56 -20.29 -3.43
C ALA A 515 -21.73 -19.53 -4.75
N GLU A 516 -22.97 -19.21 -5.09
CA GLU A 516 -23.30 -18.39 -6.25
C GLU A 516 -24.10 -17.17 -5.80
N MET A 517 -23.62 -16.01 -6.22
CA MET A 517 -24.26 -14.73 -5.98
C MET A 517 -24.63 -14.07 -7.28
N ARG A 518 -25.85 -13.53 -7.35
CA ARG A 518 -26.35 -12.78 -8.51
C ARG A 518 -27.00 -11.47 -8.07
N ALA A 519 -26.76 -10.42 -8.84
CA ALA A 519 -27.41 -9.13 -8.66
C ALA A 519 -27.60 -8.42 -9.99
N ALA A 520 -28.62 -7.56 -10.07
CA ALA A 520 -28.84 -6.69 -11.21
C ALA A 520 -28.28 -5.30 -10.89
N PHE A 521 -26.99 -5.09 -11.19
CA PHE A 521 -26.33 -3.81 -11.01
C PHE A 521 -26.82 -2.78 -12.05
N SER A 522 -26.95 -1.54 -11.61
CA SER A 522 -27.21 -0.39 -12.48
C SER A 522 -25.95 0.16 -13.15
N THR A 523 -24.77 -0.24 -12.66
CA THR A 523 -23.45 0.15 -13.15
C THR A 523 -22.73 -1.01 -13.86
N LYS A 524 -21.80 -0.67 -14.77
CA LYS A 524 -20.85 -1.62 -15.36
C LYS A 524 -19.60 -1.85 -14.50
N TYR A 525 -19.33 -0.98 -13.52
CA TYR A 525 -18.15 -1.02 -12.67
C TYR A 525 -18.42 -1.86 -11.44
N ILE A 526 -18.15 -3.17 -11.55
CA ILE A 526 -18.46 -4.17 -10.54
C ILE A 526 -17.19 -4.91 -10.17
N TYR A 527 -16.78 -4.74 -8.93
CA TYR A 527 -15.55 -5.25 -8.32
C TYR A 527 -15.84 -6.58 -7.60
N PRO A 528 -15.45 -7.74 -8.18
CA PRO A 528 -15.67 -9.05 -7.58
C PRO A 528 -14.52 -9.41 -6.63
N TYR A 529 -14.81 -10.16 -5.57
CA TYR A 529 -13.79 -10.63 -4.64
C TYR A 529 -14.21 -11.94 -3.97
N ALA A 530 -13.20 -12.76 -3.67
CA ALA A 530 -13.31 -13.98 -2.90
C ALA A 530 -12.07 -14.06 -1.99
N ILE A 531 -12.29 -14.29 -0.70
CA ILE A 531 -11.24 -14.25 0.33
C ILE A 531 -11.43 -15.47 1.23
N ASN A 532 -10.37 -16.28 1.37
CA ASN A 532 -10.28 -17.43 2.27
C ASN A 532 -9.83 -16.99 3.68
N SER A 533 -9.81 -17.92 4.64
CA SER A 533 -9.30 -17.68 6.00
C SER A 533 -7.93 -17.00 5.98
N ASP A 534 -7.68 -16.15 6.99
CA ASP A 534 -6.43 -15.39 7.14
C ASP A 534 -6.15 -14.42 6.00
N ILE A 535 -7.22 -13.85 5.41
CA ILE A 535 -7.17 -12.82 4.37
C ILE A 535 -6.37 -13.28 3.13
N ARG A 536 -6.38 -14.59 2.89
CA ARG A 536 -5.84 -15.14 1.65
C ARG A 536 -6.79 -14.83 0.51
N LEU A 537 -6.28 -14.26 -0.59
CA LEU A 537 -7.06 -14.14 -1.80
C LEU A 537 -7.40 -15.55 -2.27
N THR A 538 -8.67 -15.80 -2.55
CA THR A 538 -9.07 -17.10 -3.09
C THR A 538 -8.48 -17.26 -4.48
N ASP A 539 -7.88 -18.43 -4.74
CA ASP A 539 -7.25 -18.71 -6.02
C ASP A 539 -8.23 -18.56 -7.18
N LYS A 540 -7.73 -18.01 -8.28
CA LYS A 540 -8.57 -17.57 -9.40
C LYS A 540 -9.29 -18.73 -10.11
N ASP A 541 -8.85 -19.96 -9.93
CA ASP A 541 -9.46 -21.19 -10.43
C ASP A 541 -10.65 -21.67 -9.59
N GLU A 542 -10.78 -21.23 -8.33
CA GLU A 542 -11.91 -21.56 -7.46
C GLU A 542 -13.12 -20.63 -7.66
N TRP A 543 -13.00 -19.57 -8.47
CA TRP A 543 -14.11 -18.64 -8.68
C TRP A 543 -14.14 -17.97 -10.05
N TYR A 544 -15.34 -17.62 -10.49
CA TYR A 544 -15.61 -17.00 -11.78
C TYR A 544 -16.57 -15.82 -11.63
N PHE A 545 -16.22 -14.69 -12.25
CA PHE A 545 -17.08 -13.53 -12.42
C PHE A 545 -17.44 -13.35 -13.89
N ASP A 546 -18.72 -13.12 -14.19
CA ASP A 546 -19.22 -12.97 -15.56
C ASP A 546 -19.01 -11.58 -16.17
N GLY A 547 -18.40 -10.65 -15.43
CA GLY A 547 -18.20 -9.28 -15.87
C GLY A 547 -19.44 -8.38 -15.74
N LYS A 548 -20.55 -8.87 -15.14
CA LYS A 548 -21.83 -8.17 -15.20
C LYS A 548 -22.75 -8.30 -13.99
N SER A 549 -22.91 -9.49 -13.44
CA SER A 549 -24.02 -9.77 -12.53
C SER A 549 -23.81 -10.94 -11.59
N ARG A 550 -22.83 -11.80 -11.85
CA ARG A 550 -22.74 -13.10 -11.22
C ARG A 550 -21.31 -13.47 -10.87
N ILE A 551 -21.11 -13.85 -9.62
CA ILE A 551 -19.91 -14.52 -9.13
C ILE A 551 -20.28 -15.93 -8.66
N ILE A 552 -19.46 -16.90 -9.02
CA ILE A 552 -19.57 -18.30 -8.63
C ILE A 552 -18.26 -18.70 -7.97
N TYR A 553 -18.34 -19.27 -6.77
CA TYR A 553 -17.26 -19.92 -6.05
C TYR A 553 -17.52 -21.43 -6.02
N GLN A 554 -16.49 -22.20 -6.35
CA GLN A 554 -16.44 -23.65 -6.30
C GLN A 554 -15.16 -24.04 -5.58
N ASN A 555 -15.31 -24.63 -4.41
CA ASN A 555 -14.17 -25.01 -3.59
C ASN A 555 -13.58 -26.31 -4.12
N ILE A 556 -12.35 -26.24 -4.58
CA ILE A 556 -11.61 -27.40 -5.11
C ILE A 556 -10.34 -27.69 -4.31
N LYS A 557 -10.02 -26.83 -3.33
CA LYS A 557 -8.82 -26.93 -2.48
C LYS A 557 -9.13 -27.16 -0.99
N ASP A 558 -10.40 -27.34 -0.64
CA ASP A 558 -10.88 -27.55 0.73
C ASP A 558 -10.54 -26.37 1.68
N ASN A 559 -10.51 -25.15 1.12
CA ASN A 559 -10.21 -23.94 1.87
C ASN A 559 -11.44 -23.42 2.62
N SER A 560 -11.24 -22.81 3.79
CA SER A 560 -12.31 -22.10 4.49
C SER A 560 -12.52 -20.70 3.90
N LEU A 561 -13.76 -20.37 3.55
CA LEU A 561 -14.10 -19.11 2.86
C LEU A 561 -14.55 -18.04 3.88
N LEU A 562 -13.90 -16.88 3.94
CA LEU A 562 -14.35 -15.77 4.79
C LEU A 562 -15.41 -14.91 4.10
N PHE A 563 -15.16 -14.59 2.83
CA PHE A 563 -15.82 -13.47 2.17
C PHE A 563 -15.97 -13.76 0.68
N LEU A 564 -17.17 -13.52 0.15
CA LEU A 564 -17.47 -13.59 -1.28
C LEU A 564 -18.43 -12.48 -1.63
N GLY A 565 -18.18 -11.70 -2.66
CA GLY A 565 -19.12 -10.64 -3.00
C GLY A 565 -18.86 -9.90 -4.30
N LEU A 566 -19.76 -8.95 -4.54
CA LEU A 566 -19.79 -8.05 -5.69
C LEU A 566 -20.04 -6.64 -5.17
N TYR A 567 -19.12 -5.73 -5.47
CA TYR A 567 -19.22 -4.33 -5.10
C TYR A 567 -19.29 -3.45 -6.35
N GLY A 568 -20.42 -2.79 -6.57
CA GLY A 568 -20.68 -1.92 -7.70
C GLY A 568 -20.48 -0.44 -7.34
N ARG A 569 -19.77 0.30 -8.20
CA ARG A 569 -19.59 1.76 -8.08
C ARG A 569 -20.44 2.52 -9.10
N LYS A 570 -21.25 3.45 -8.60
CA LYS A 570 -22.06 4.39 -9.36
C LYS A 570 -21.44 5.77 -9.25
N TYR A 571 -20.34 5.96 -9.96
CA TYR A 571 -19.51 7.16 -9.81
C TYR A 571 -20.26 8.46 -10.08
N GLU A 572 -21.26 8.43 -10.94
CA GLU A 572 -22.14 9.56 -11.25
C GLU A 572 -23.00 10.03 -10.06
N GLU A 573 -23.11 9.21 -9.01
CA GLU A 573 -23.82 9.54 -7.77
C GLU A 573 -22.89 10.00 -6.65
N ASP A 574 -21.57 10.02 -6.87
CA ASP A 574 -20.60 10.46 -5.87
C ASP A 574 -20.78 11.95 -5.51
N LYS A 575 -20.61 12.27 -4.23
CA LYS A 575 -20.65 13.64 -3.71
C LYS A 575 -19.55 13.84 -2.68
N ILE A 576 -18.90 14.99 -2.76
CA ILE A 576 -18.04 15.50 -1.70
C ILE A 576 -18.90 16.47 -0.89
N LEU A 577 -18.97 16.25 0.42
CA LEU A 577 -19.71 17.11 1.33
C LEU A 577 -18.80 18.25 1.77
N ASP A 578 -19.19 19.50 1.45
CA ASP A 578 -18.51 20.68 1.97
C ASP A 578 -18.76 20.79 3.48
N HIS A 579 -17.71 21.00 4.27
CA HIS A 579 -17.79 21.34 5.70
C HIS A 579 -17.70 22.85 5.94
#